data_AF-A0A916RKP4-F1
#
_entry.id   AF-A0A916RKP4-F1
#
_cell.length_a   1.000
_cell.length_b   1.000
_cell.length_c   1.000
_cell.angle_alpha   90.00
_cell.angle_beta   90.00
_cell.angle_gamma   90.00
#
_symmetry.space_group_name_H-M   'P 1'
#
loop_
_entity.id
_entity.type
_entity.pdbx_description
1 polymer ?
#
loop_
_entity_poly.entity_id
_entity_poly.type
_entity_poly.pdbx_seq_one_letter_code
_entity_poly.pdbx_strand_id
1 'polypeptide(L)'
;MDNQPMKDKKQQQLDDYRVQNIGKPLTTNQGRTIANDRELLKAGERGPTIHEDWQYFEKITHFVHEEQPERVVHARGYSAHGEFECYKSMKHVTKANFLSEPGKKTPLTIRYSTVQGAKGSYDTARDLRCQGVKMYR
;
A
#
# COMPACT_ATOMS: atom_id res chain seq x y z
N MET A 1 6.48 -25.61 -13.49
CA MET A 1 5.09 -25.32 -13.90
C MET A 1 4.64 -24.16 -13.02
N ASP A 2 4.83 -22.94 -13.50
CA ASP A 2 4.56 -21.72 -12.73
C ASP A 2 3.05 -21.58 -12.56
N ASN A 3 2.57 -21.93 -11.38
CA ASN A 3 1.19 -21.78 -10.97
C ASN A 3 0.95 -20.28 -10.74
N GLN A 4 0.77 -19.50 -11.81
CA GLN A 4 0.37 -18.10 -11.68
C GLN A 4 -0.99 -18.07 -10.98
N PRO A 5 -1.11 -17.55 -9.75
CA PRO A 5 -2.39 -17.46 -9.09
C PRO A 5 -3.30 -16.60 -9.96
N MET A 6 -4.49 -17.12 -10.27
CA MET A 6 -5.54 -16.50 -11.06
C MET A 6 -5.65 -15.01 -10.67
N LYS A 7 -5.13 -14.10 -11.52
CA LYS A 7 -5.00 -12.68 -11.17
C LYS A 7 -6.36 -12.02 -11.23
N ASP A 8 -6.89 -11.71 -10.05
CA ASP A 8 -8.07 -10.89 -9.82
C ASP A 8 -8.00 -9.55 -10.60
N LYS A 9 -9.14 -9.05 -11.11
CA LYS A 9 -9.22 -7.80 -11.90
C LYS A 9 -8.63 -6.61 -11.15
N LYS A 10 -8.80 -6.58 -9.82
CA LYS A 10 -8.21 -5.51 -9.01
C LYS A 10 -6.69 -5.59 -8.97
N GLN A 11 -6.12 -6.81 -8.95
CA GLN A 11 -4.67 -7.00 -8.99
C GLN A 11 -4.09 -6.56 -10.32
N GLN A 12 -4.80 -6.81 -11.43
CA GLN A 12 -4.41 -6.33 -12.75
C GLN A 12 -4.38 -4.79 -12.81
N GLN A 13 -5.40 -4.11 -12.27
CA GLN A 13 -5.39 -2.64 -12.17
C GLN A 13 -4.22 -2.12 -11.32
N LEU A 14 -3.82 -2.86 -10.29
CA LEU A 14 -2.70 -2.46 -9.43
C LEU A 14 -1.34 -2.69 -10.09
N ASP A 15 -1.25 -3.58 -11.09
CA ASP A 15 0.00 -3.85 -11.80
C ASP A 15 0.53 -2.59 -12.53
N ASP A 16 -0.35 -1.68 -12.98
CA ASP A 16 0.03 -0.39 -13.59
C ASP A 16 0.85 0.52 -12.65
N TYR A 17 0.68 0.34 -11.34
CA TYR A 17 1.36 1.14 -10.30
C TYR A 17 2.51 0.40 -9.63
N ARG A 18 2.80 -0.85 -10.02
CA ARG A 18 3.90 -1.62 -9.46
C ARG A 18 5.21 -1.21 -10.09
N VAL A 19 6.12 -0.69 -9.28
CA VAL A 19 7.47 -0.35 -9.72
C VAL A 19 8.42 -1.51 -9.42
N GLN A 20 9.07 -2.04 -10.45
CA GLN A 20 10.16 -3.02 -10.31
C GLN A 20 11.51 -2.32 -10.51
N ASN A 21 12.38 -2.38 -9.51
CA ASN A 21 13.68 -1.70 -9.50
C ASN A 21 14.88 -2.64 -9.61
N ILE A 22 14.66 -3.93 -9.90
CA ILE A 22 15.73 -4.92 -10.05
C ILE A 22 16.58 -4.55 -11.28
N GLY A 23 17.89 -4.39 -11.09
CA GLY A 23 18.84 -4.07 -12.17
C GLY A 23 18.78 -2.63 -12.70
N LYS A 24 17.98 -1.75 -12.08
CA LYS A 24 17.89 -0.34 -12.47
C LYS A 24 18.88 0.52 -11.66
N PRO A 25 19.46 1.57 -12.26
CA PRO A 25 20.32 2.49 -11.52
C PRO A 25 19.50 3.23 -10.45
N LEU A 26 20.16 3.58 -9.34
CA LEU A 26 19.55 4.44 -8.33
C LEU A 26 19.33 5.83 -8.94
N THR A 27 18.10 6.34 -8.81
CA THR A 27 17.70 7.63 -9.40
C THR A 27 16.98 8.49 -8.37
N THR A 28 16.95 9.80 -8.60
CA THR A 28 16.08 10.73 -7.87
C THR A 28 14.65 10.65 -8.38
N ASN A 29 13.69 11.31 -7.71
CA ASN A 29 12.28 11.29 -8.15
C ASN A 29 12.09 11.98 -9.51
N GLN A 30 13.04 12.83 -9.93
CA GLN A 30 13.08 13.44 -11.25
C GLN A 30 13.75 12.55 -12.32
N GLY A 31 14.20 11.34 -11.95
CA GLY A 31 14.81 10.38 -12.89
C GLY A 31 16.29 10.62 -13.18
N ARG A 32 16.99 11.45 -12.40
CA ARG A 32 18.44 11.65 -12.55
C ARG A 32 19.20 10.54 -11.83
N THR A 33 20.19 9.96 -12.49
CA THR A 33 21.01 8.88 -11.91
C THR A 33 21.92 9.41 -10.80
N ILE A 34 21.97 8.68 -9.69
CA ILE A 34 22.81 9.00 -8.53
C ILE A 34 24.14 8.24 -8.65
N ALA A 35 25.25 8.98 -8.63
CA ALA A 35 26.59 8.39 -8.66
C ALA A 35 27.07 7.95 -7.26
N ASN A 36 26.76 8.73 -6.22
CA ASN A 36 27.15 8.47 -4.84
C ASN A 36 25.97 8.76 -3.90
N ASP A 37 25.59 7.77 -3.08
CA ASP A 37 24.51 7.89 -2.07
C ASP A 37 25.04 7.77 -0.62
N ARG A 38 26.37 7.70 -0.46
CA ARG A 38 27.01 7.51 0.85
C ARG A 38 27.50 8.81 1.48
N GLU A 39 27.76 9.82 0.66
CA GLU A 39 28.41 11.06 1.09
C GLU A 39 27.57 12.27 0.69
N LEU A 40 27.66 13.31 1.52
CA LEU A 40 27.08 14.63 1.23
C LEU A 40 28.06 15.47 0.42
N LEU A 41 27.53 16.36 -0.40
CA LEU A 41 28.35 17.37 -1.07
C LEU A 41 28.88 18.38 -0.04
N LYS A 42 30.21 18.46 0.04
CA LYS A 42 30.94 19.30 1.02
C LYS A 42 31.95 20.19 0.31
N ALA A 43 32.25 21.35 0.90
CA ALA A 43 33.33 22.24 0.47
C ALA A 43 34.71 21.71 0.92
N GLY A 44 35.17 20.62 0.30
CA GLY A 44 36.37 19.86 0.68
C GLY A 44 36.06 18.63 1.55
N GLU A 45 37.04 17.76 1.75
CA GLU A 45 36.85 16.44 2.39
C GLU A 45 36.28 16.53 3.83
N ARG A 46 36.74 17.50 4.61
CA ARG A 46 36.24 17.84 5.97
C ARG A 46 35.61 19.23 6.06
N GLY A 47 35.08 19.73 4.94
CA GLY A 47 34.40 21.02 4.88
C GLY A 47 32.93 20.96 5.29
N PRO A 48 32.25 22.12 5.43
CA PRO A 48 30.82 22.19 5.63
C PRO A 48 30.06 21.65 4.41
N THR A 49 28.82 21.19 4.64
CA THR A 49 27.91 20.79 3.56
C THR A 49 27.38 22.00 2.80
N ILE A 50 27.11 21.82 1.51
CA ILE A 50 26.67 22.90 0.61
C ILE A 50 25.17 22.77 0.37
N HIS A 51 24.45 23.91 0.35
CA HIS A 51 23.00 23.92 0.10
C HIS A 51 22.62 23.50 -1.33
N GLU A 52 23.57 23.51 -2.26
CA GLU A 52 23.40 23.05 -3.64
C GLU A 52 23.17 21.53 -3.75
N ASP A 53 23.36 20.76 -2.67
CA ASP A 53 23.09 19.32 -2.62
C ASP A 53 21.59 18.99 -2.69
N TRP A 54 21.01 19.14 -3.87
CA TRP A 54 19.60 18.86 -4.14
C TRP A 54 19.25 17.38 -3.93
N GLN A 55 20.18 16.45 -4.18
CA GLN A 55 19.98 15.01 -3.95
C GLN A 55 19.72 14.72 -2.47
N TYR A 56 20.55 15.29 -1.58
CA TYR A 56 20.38 15.16 -0.14
C TYR A 56 19.03 15.73 0.33
N PHE A 57 18.73 16.97 -0.06
CA PHE A 57 17.49 17.63 0.37
C PHE A 57 16.26 16.89 -0.12
N GLU A 58 16.25 16.38 -1.35
CA GLU A 58 15.15 15.60 -1.89
C GLU A 58 14.91 14.33 -1.05
N LYS A 59 15.98 13.58 -0.74
CA LYS A 59 15.91 12.35 0.07
C LYS A 59 15.42 12.60 1.49
N ILE A 60 15.98 13.60 2.17
CA ILE A 60 15.59 13.93 3.56
C ILE A 60 14.20 14.54 3.62
N THR A 61 13.82 15.40 2.67
CA THR A 61 12.48 15.98 2.63
C THR A 61 11.42 14.89 2.49
N HIS A 62 11.65 13.91 1.61
CA HIS A 62 10.75 12.78 1.47
C HIS A 62 10.67 11.94 2.76
N PHE A 63 11.81 11.69 3.42
CA PHE A 63 11.85 10.94 4.67
C PHE A 63 11.10 11.64 5.81
N VAL A 64 11.32 12.94 6.01
CA VAL A 64 10.68 13.72 7.08
C VAL A 64 9.16 13.79 6.90
N HIS A 65 8.67 13.75 5.65
CA HIS A 65 7.24 13.81 5.33
C HIS A 65 6.62 12.44 5.03
N GLU A 66 7.28 11.33 5.40
CA GLU A 66 6.75 9.99 5.18
C GLU A 66 5.53 9.70 6.07
N GLU A 67 5.49 10.29 7.27
CA GLU A 67 4.41 10.05 8.21
C GLU A 67 3.11 10.73 7.76
N GLN A 68 2.09 9.90 7.51
CA GLN A 68 0.70 10.34 7.39
C GLN A 68 -0.03 10.13 8.72
N PRO A 69 -0.97 11.02 9.07
CA PRO A 69 -1.72 10.91 10.31
C PRO A 69 -2.46 9.58 10.37
N GLU A 70 -2.43 8.95 11.54
CA GLU A 70 -3.17 7.72 11.76
C GLU A 70 -4.69 7.96 11.83
N ARG A 71 -5.47 6.87 11.73
CA ARG A 71 -6.92 6.96 11.89
C ARG A 71 -7.25 7.27 13.35
N VAL A 72 -8.21 8.18 13.58
CA VAL A 72 -8.72 8.54 14.93
C VAL A 72 -9.13 7.30 15.75
N VAL A 73 -9.75 6.33 15.09
CA VAL A 73 -10.06 5.00 15.63
C VAL A 73 -9.66 3.95 14.59
N HIS A 74 -9.43 2.71 15.00
CA HIS A 74 -8.98 1.65 14.10
C HIS A 74 -7.61 1.91 13.45
N ALA A 75 -6.70 2.56 14.17
CA ALA A 75 -5.35 2.83 13.70
C ALA A 75 -4.58 1.52 13.42
N ARG A 76 -4.55 0.60 14.39
CA ARG A 76 -3.95 -0.72 14.21
C ARG A 76 -4.85 -1.63 13.37
N GLY A 77 -4.31 -2.16 12.27
CA GLY A 77 -5.05 -3.09 11.44
C GLY A 77 -4.26 -3.64 10.27
N TYR A 78 -4.76 -4.74 9.72
CA TYR A 78 -4.17 -5.49 8.62
C TYR A 78 -5.17 -5.63 7.49
N SER A 79 -4.68 -5.70 6.26
CA SER A 79 -5.53 -5.88 5.08
C SER A 79 -5.06 -7.04 4.22
N ALA A 80 -6.03 -7.73 3.62
CA ALA A 80 -5.79 -8.78 2.65
C ALA A 80 -6.69 -8.58 1.42
N HIS A 81 -6.17 -8.97 0.27
CA HIS A 81 -6.93 -9.06 -0.97
C HIS A 81 -7.50 -10.47 -1.12
N GLY A 82 -8.68 -10.57 -1.74
CA GLY A 82 -9.32 -11.84 -2.02
C GLY A 82 -10.50 -11.66 -2.96
N GLU A 83 -11.27 -12.72 -3.14
CA GLU A 83 -12.44 -12.75 -4.01
C GLU A 83 -13.66 -13.21 -3.22
N PHE A 84 -14.82 -12.65 -3.54
CA PHE A 84 -16.11 -13.13 -3.07
C PHE A 84 -16.84 -13.82 -4.22
N GLU A 85 -17.41 -14.99 -3.94
CA GLU A 85 -18.21 -15.75 -4.91
C GLU A 85 -19.64 -15.92 -4.39
N CYS A 86 -20.62 -15.54 -5.21
CA CYS A 86 -22.03 -15.70 -4.86
C CYS A 86 -22.50 -17.14 -5.19
N TYR A 87 -23.01 -17.87 -4.22
CA TYR A 87 -23.47 -19.26 -4.45
C TYR A 87 -24.75 -19.35 -5.30
N LYS A 88 -25.71 -18.43 -5.09
CA LYS A 88 -27.02 -18.41 -5.75
C LYS A 88 -27.44 -16.97 -6.02
N SER A 89 -28.14 -16.75 -7.13
CA SER A 89 -28.66 -15.42 -7.46
C SER A 89 -29.64 -14.93 -6.40
N MET A 90 -29.39 -13.73 -5.87
CA MET A 90 -30.29 -13.04 -4.92
C MET A 90 -31.14 -11.97 -5.60
N LYS A 91 -31.33 -12.03 -6.93
CA LYS A 91 -32.14 -11.07 -7.70
C LYS A 91 -33.57 -10.91 -7.19
N HIS A 92 -34.11 -11.93 -6.51
CA HIS A 92 -35.44 -11.91 -5.90
C HIS A 92 -35.53 -10.99 -4.66
N VAL A 93 -34.40 -10.72 -3.98
CA VAL A 93 -34.35 -9.85 -2.78
C VAL A 93 -33.65 -8.52 -3.07
N THR A 94 -32.61 -8.52 -3.92
CA THR A 94 -31.76 -7.35 -4.12
C THR A 94 -31.35 -7.16 -5.59
N LYS A 95 -31.15 -5.90 -5.97
CA LYS A 95 -30.62 -5.49 -7.28
C LYS A 95 -29.09 -5.33 -7.27
N ALA A 96 -28.42 -5.70 -6.18
CA ALA A 96 -26.98 -5.59 -6.05
C ALA A 96 -26.25 -6.45 -7.09
N ASN A 97 -25.40 -5.82 -7.91
CA ASN A 97 -24.74 -6.48 -9.05
C ASN A 97 -23.80 -7.61 -8.63
N PHE A 98 -23.18 -7.56 -7.46
CA PHE A 98 -22.27 -8.60 -6.99
C PHE A 98 -23.00 -9.87 -6.48
N LEU A 99 -24.33 -9.81 -6.31
CA LEU A 99 -25.19 -10.93 -5.91
C LEU A 99 -26.14 -11.39 -7.04
N SER A 100 -25.95 -10.86 -8.24
CA SER A 100 -26.90 -11.03 -9.34
C SER A 100 -26.87 -12.43 -9.94
N GLU A 101 -25.72 -13.10 -9.92
CA GLU A 101 -25.48 -14.35 -10.65
C GLU A 101 -24.68 -15.33 -9.77
N PRO A 102 -25.02 -16.64 -9.81
CA PRO A 102 -24.23 -17.67 -9.16
C PRO A 102 -22.84 -17.77 -9.81
N GLY A 103 -21.81 -18.04 -9.01
CA GLY A 103 -20.42 -18.17 -9.47
C GLY A 103 -19.74 -16.85 -9.82
N LYS A 104 -20.42 -15.70 -9.64
CA LYS A 104 -19.84 -14.39 -9.93
C LYS A 104 -18.76 -14.04 -8.91
N LYS A 105 -17.50 -14.03 -9.36
CA LYS A 105 -16.34 -13.62 -8.58
C LYS A 105 -16.21 -12.09 -8.55
N THR A 106 -16.22 -11.53 -7.35
CA THR A 106 -16.09 -10.09 -7.10
C THR A 106 -14.80 -9.83 -6.32
N PRO A 107 -13.84 -9.05 -6.87
CA PRO A 107 -12.64 -8.64 -6.16
C PRO A 107 -13.00 -7.95 -4.84
N LEU A 108 -12.26 -8.20 -3.77
CA LEU A 108 -12.43 -7.47 -2.51
C LEU A 108 -11.11 -7.23 -1.76
N THR A 109 -11.15 -6.22 -0.88
CA THR A 109 -10.12 -5.99 0.14
C THR A 109 -10.79 -5.94 1.48
N ILE A 110 -10.34 -6.79 2.40
CA ILE A 110 -10.78 -6.79 3.79
C ILE A 110 -9.71 -6.09 4.62
N ARG A 111 -10.13 -5.28 5.60
CA ARG A 111 -9.26 -4.74 6.65
C ARG A 111 -9.79 -5.13 8.03
N TYR A 112 -8.97 -5.80 8.80
CA TYR A 112 -9.18 -6.10 10.21
C TYR A 112 -8.52 -5.03 11.08
N SER A 113 -9.12 -4.67 12.21
CA SER A 113 -8.55 -3.64 13.10
C SER A 113 -9.03 -3.77 14.54
N THR A 114 -8.21 -3.31 15.49
CA THR A 114 -8.64 -2.99 16.87
C THR A 114 -9.34 -1.62 16.88
N VAL A 115 -9.89 -1.14 17.99
CA VAL A 115 -10.58 0.16 18.06
C VAL A 115 -9.70 1.23 18.69
N GLN A 116 -9.26 1.00 19.93
CA GLN A 116 -8.69 2.04 20.80
C GLN A 116 -7.19 2.23 20.59
N GLY A 117 -6.47 1.17 20.22
CA GLY A 117 -5.02 1.20 20.10
C GLY A 117 -4.50 2.03 18.93
N ALA A 118 -3.42 2.78 19.18
CA ALA A 118 -2.64 3.47 18.15
C ALA A 118 -2.00 2.48 17.16
N LYS A 119 -1.46 2.97 16.03
CA LYS A 119 -0.86 2.14 14.96
C LYS A 119 0.20 1.13 15.47
N GLY A 120 0.90 1.45 16.56
CA GLY A 120 1.91 0.62 17.20
C GLY A 120 1.44 -0.32 18.32
N SER A 121 0.13 -0.42 18.58
CA SER A 121 -0.41 -1.23 19.68
C SER A 121 -0.34 -2.75 19.42
N TYR A 122 -0.54 -3.54 20.47
CA TYR A 122 -0.59 -5.00 20.41
C TYR A 122 -1.82 -5.55 19.67
N ASP A 123 -1.65 -6.66 18.96
CA ASP A 123 -2.72 -7.29 18.17
C ASP A 123 -3.67 -8.15 19.00
N THR A 124 -3.19 -8.72 20.12
CA THR A 124 -3.94 -9.64 20.99
C THR A 124 -4.56 -8.95 22.21
N ALA A 125 -4.61 -7.61 22.22
CA ALA A 125 -5.21 -6.84 23.30
C ALA A 125 -6.72 -7.13 23.44
N ARG A 126 -7.28 -7.05 24.66
CA ARG A 126 -8.73 -7.11 24.87
C ARG A 126 -9.36 -5.82 24.37
N ASP A 127 -9.90 -5.85 23.15
CA ASP A 127 -10.57 -4.72 22.50
C ASP A 127 -11.55 -5.27 21.45
N LEU A 128 -12.48 -4.45 20.99
CA LEU A 128 -13.35 -4.78 19.87
C LEU A 128 -12.52 -4.99 18.60
N ARG A 129 -13.05 -5.79 17.68
CA ARG A 129 -12.44 -6.05 16.38
C ARG A 129 -13.42 -5.68 15.28
N CYS A 130 -13.00 -4.80 14.39
CA CYS A 130 -13.80 -4.40 13.23
C CYS A 130 -13.25 -5.03 11.96
N GLN A 131 -14.18 -5.46 11.10
CA GLN A 131 -13.92 -6.00 9.78
C GLN A 131 -14.57 -5.10 8.73
N GLY A 132 -13.77 -4.30 8.03
CA GLY A 132 -14.22 -3.48 6.91
C GLY A 132 -13.99 -4.22 5.60
N VAL A 133 -15.04 -4.39 4.78
CA VAL A 133 -14.95 -5.06 3.47
C VAL A 133 -15.24 -4.05 2.36
N LYS A 134 -14.28 -3.86 1.46
CA LYS A 134 -14.50 -3.12 0.21
C LYS A 134 -14.65 -4.13 -0.93
N MET A 135 -15.82 -4.13 -1.56
CA MET A 135 -16.08 -4.91 -2.78
C MET A 135 -15.90 -4.01 -4.00
N TYR A 136 -15.12 -4.47 -4.98
CA TYR A 136 -14.87 -3.72 -6.20
C TYR A 136 -15.80 -4.23 -7.30
N ARG A 137 -16.47 -3.29 -7.99
CA ARG A 137 -17.38 -3.56 -9.10
C ARG A 137 -16.68 -3.40 -10.44
#